data_AF-A0A965YBR0-F1
#
_entry.id   AF-A0A965YBR0-F1
#
_cell.length_a   1.000
_cell.length_b   1.000
_cell.length_c   1.000
_cell.angle_alpha   90.00
_cell.angle_beta   90.00
_cell.angle_gamma   90.00
#
_symmetry.space_group_name_H-M   'P 1'
#
loop_
_entity.id
_entity.type
_entity.pdbx_description
1 polymer ?
#
loop_
_entity_poly.entity_id
_entity_poly.type
_entity_poly.pdbx_seq_one_letter_code
_entity_poly.pdbx_strand_id
1 'polypeptide(L)'
;MRKAYIVTILASLLLLASCTTAKRAQSIPLEVAGMPVSEMVSISIGEEDLLEAGYSYGQWVLLEIEGVVLKAQIASAPVARISTLVPHENTSTLYAPLAIKEGGTGIIAPYREPSGPSSSVHFSGSFVFTL
;
A
#
# COMPACT_ATOMS: atom_id res chain seq x y z
N MET A 1 -39.17 35.25 5.64
CA MET A 1 -38.06 35.00 4.69
C MET A 1 -36.87 34.27 5.32
N ARG A 2 -36.44 34.59 6.56
CA ARG A 2 -35.29 33.95 7.25
C ARG A 2 -35.33 32.42 7.38
N LYS A 3 -36.52 31.81 7.52
CA LYS A 3 -36.70 30.34 7.57
C LYS A 3 -36.43 29.65 6.22
N ALA A 4 -36.74 30.31 5.10
CA ALA A 4 -36.53 29.74 3.76
C ALA A 4 -35.04 29.61 3.45
N TYR A 5 -34.24 30.62 3.82
CA TYR A 5 -32.79 30.61 3.65
C TYR A 5 -32.09 29.49 4.42
N ILE A 6 -32.54 29.21 5.65
CA ILE A 6 -31.98 28.12 6.47
C ILE A 6 -32.27 26.77 5.82
N VAL A 7 -33.48 26.56 5.31
CA VAL A 7 -33.86 25.31 4.63
C VAL A 7 -33.07 25.10 3.34
N THR A 8 -32.84 26.16 2.55
CA THR A 8 -32.02 26.06 1.33
C THR A 8 -30.56 25.79 1.63
N ILE A 9 -29.99 26.37 2.70
CA ILE A 9 -28.60 26.11 3.12
C ILE A 9 -28.47 24.67 3.64
N LEU A 10 -29.45 24.19 4.40
CA LEU A 10 -29.46 22.81 4.91
C LEU A 10 -29.58 21.79 3.77
N ALA A 11 -30.40 22.09 2.77
CA ALA A 11 -30.57 21.24 1.58
C ALA A 11 -29.30 21.17 0.72
N SER A 12 -28.59 22.29 0.54
CA SER A 12 -27.32 22.30 -0.21
C SER A 12 -26.19 21.60 0.55
N LEU A 13 -26.13 21.71 1.88
CA LEU A 13 -25.21 20.93 2.74
C LEU A 13 -25.45 19.42 2.65
N LEU A 14 -26.71 18.98 2.57
CA LEU A 14 -27.07 17.56 2.42
C LEU A 14 -26.73 17.00 1.04
N LEU A 15 -26.77 17.83 -0.02
CA LEU A 15 -26.38 17.44 -1.38
C LEU A 15 -24.87 17.31 -1.55
N LEU A 16 -24.09 18.14 -0.84
CA LEU A 16 -22.62 18.05 -0.79
C LEU A 16 -22.12 16.85 0.04
N ALA A 17 -22.97 16.33 0.93
CA ALA A 17 -22.73 15.11 1.68
C ALA A 17 -23.13 13.84 0.91
N SER A 18 -23.41 13.93 -0.40
CA SER A 18 -23.46 12.75 -1.27
C SER A 18 -22.03 12.23 -1.45
N CYS A 19 -21.60 11.57 -0.38
CA CYS A 19 -20.37 10.84 -0.24
C CYS A 19 -20.18 9.98 -1.48
N THR A 20 -19.12 10.29 -2.22
CA THR A 20 -18.45 9.33 -3.10
C THR A 20 -18.12 8.11 -2.24
N THR A 21 -19.06 7.18 -2.18
CA THR A 21 -18.85 5.88 -1.55
C THR A 21 -17.92 5.15 -2.50
N ALA A 22 -16.62 5.41 -2.35
CA ALA A 22 -15.59 4.63 -2.99
C ALA A 22 -15.84 3.20 -2.56
N LYS A 23 -16.34 2.36 -3.48
CA LYS A 23 -16.61 0.95 -3.22
C LYS A 23 -15.31 0.36 -2.71
N ARG A 24 -15.29 0.03 -1.42
CA ARG A 24 -14.16 -0.65 -0.79
C ARG A 24 -13.95 -1.95 -1.55
N ALA A 25 -12.75 -2.16 -2.06
CA ALA A 25 -12.42 -3.40 -2.76
C ALA A 25 -12.77 -4.59 -1.86
N GLN A 26 -13.60 -5.49 -2.37
CA GLN A 26 -13.94 -6.72 -1.66
C GLN A 26 -12.74 -7.66 -1.74
N SER A 27 -12.35 -8.24 -0.62
CA SER A 27 -11.29 -9.24 -0.57
C SER A 27 -11.74 -10.50 -1.31
N ILE A 28 -11.02 -10.88 -2.35
CA ILE A 28 -11.22 -12.17 -3.03
C ILE A 28 -10.41 -13.21 -2.24
N PRO A 29 -11.04 -14.31 -1.78
CA PRO A 29 -10.30 -15.39 -1.14
C PRO A 29 -9.41 -16.08 -2.18
N LEU A 30 -8.12 -16.19 -1.88
CA LEU A 30 -7.16 -16.92 -2.71
C LEU A 30 -7.00 -18.33 -2.12
N GLU A 31 -7.37 -19.35 -2.88
CA GLU A 31 -6.99 -20.73 -2.58
C GLU A 31 -5.61 -21.00 -3.16
N VAL A 32 -4.64 -21.30 -2.28
CA VAL A 32 -3.27 -21.62 -2.71
C VAL A 32 -3.23 -23.09 -3.15
N ALA A 33 -3.30 -23.32 -4.46
CA ALA A 33 -3.15 -24.65 -5.04
C ALA A 33 -1.66 -24.96 -5.33
N GLY A 34 -1.05 -25.85 -4.55
CA GLY A 34 0.32 -26.35 -4.78
C GLY A 34 1.26 -26.24 -3.58
N MET A 35 2.53 -26.61 -3.75
CA MET A 35 3.55 -26.32 -2.75
C MET A 35 3.81 -24.82 -2.70
N PRO A 36 3.87 -24.18 -1.53
CA PRO A 36 3.96 -22.73 -1.46
C PRO A 36 5.33 -22.31 -1.95
N VAL A 37 5.36 -21.76 -3.16
CA VAL A 37 6.57 -21.15 -3.69
C VAL A 37 6.80 -19.88 -2.88
N SER A 38 7.87 -19.88 -2.07
CA SER A 38 8.25 -18.71 -1.27
C SER A 38 8.80 -17.60 -2.16
N GLU A 39 9.43 -17.97 -3.27
CA GLU A 39 9.99 -17.06 -4.27
C GLU A 39 8.95 -16.79 -5.36
N MET A 40 8.56 -15.53 -5.52
CA MET A 40 7.60 -15.13 -6.54
C MET A 40 8.31 -14.79 -7.86
N VAL A 41 9.37 -13.99 -7.79
CA VAL A 41 10.13 -13.54 -8.97
C VAL A 41 11.56 -13.17 -8.59
N SER A 42 12.51 -13.36 -9.50
CA SER A 42 13.85 -12.79 -9.42
C SER A 42 13.96 -11.65 -10.42
N ILE A 43 14.46 -10.50 -9.98
CA ILE A 43 14.68 -9.31 -10.81
C ILE A 43 16.18 -9.05 -10.92
N SER A 44 16.61 -8.60 -12.10
CA SER A 44 18.01 -8.27 -12.42
C SER A 44 18.39 -6.88 -11.90
N ILE A 45 18.19 -6.66 -10.60
CA ILE A 45 18.61 -5.46 -9.87
C ILE A 45 19.33 -5.93 -8.62
N GLY A 46 20.59 -5.53 -8.47
CA GLY A 46 21.43 -5.89 -7.33
C GLY A 46 21.19 -5.02 -6.10
N GLU A 47 21.84 -5.39 -5.00
CA GLU A 47 21.85 -4.62 -3.76
C GLU A 47 22.49 -3.25 -3.95
N GLU A 48 23.62 -3.19 -4.65
CA GLU A 48 24.33 -1.93 -4.94
C GLU A 48 23.43 -0.97 -5.73
N ASP A 49 22.79 -1.45 -6.81
CA ASP A 49 21.86 -0.65 -7.62
C ASP A 49 20.72 -0.03 -6.78
N LEU A 50 20.17 -0.80 -5.83
CA LEU A 50 19.11 -0.32 -4.94
C LEU A 50 19.62 0.76 -4.00
N LEU A 51 20.79 0.55 -3.40
CA LEU A 51 21.40 1.51 -2.47
C LEU A 51 21.80 2.80 -3.19
N GLU A 52 22.38 2.71 -4.39
CA GLU A 52 22.73 3.86 -5.23
C GLU A 52 21.50 4.65 -5.67
N ALA A 53 20.37 3.97 -5.93
CA ALA A 53 19.08 4.60 -6.19
C ALA A 53 18.43 5.24 -4.95
N GLY A 54 19.07 5.15 -3.78
CA GLY A 54 18.61 5.75 -2.52
C GLY A 54 17.62 4.89 -1.73
N TYR A 55 17.47 3.62 -2.08
CA TYR A 55 16.67 2.70 -1.28
C TYR A 55 17.44 2.21 -0.05
N SER A 56 16.70 1.72 0.94
CA SER A 56 17.28 1.19 2.17
C SER A 56 16.46 0.04 2.73
N TYR A 57 17.12 -0.83 3.49
CA TYR A 57 16.45 -1.87 4.26
C TYR A 57 15.35 -1.29 5.16
N GLY A 58 14.20 -1.95 5.18
CA GLY A 58 12.98 -1.52 5.88
C GLY A 58 12.06 -0.62 5.07
N GLN A 59 12.51 -0.07 3.93
CA GLN A 59 11.65 0.73 3.06
C GLN A 59 10.66 -0.13 2.27
N TRP A 60 9.55 0.50 1.89
CA TRP A 60 8.54 -0.09 1.03
C TRP A 60 8.77 0.32 -0.42
N VAL A 61 8.70 -0.66 -1.33
CA VAL A 61 8.81 -0.47 -2.77
C VAL A 61 7.56 -0.96 -3.48
N LEU A 62 7.32 -0.39 -4.66
CA LEU A 62 6.30 -0.83 -5.60
C LEU A 62 7.01 -1.49 -6.78
N LEU A 63 6.63 -2.73 -7.07
CA LEU A 63 7.20 -3.54 -8.14
C LEU A 63 6.12 -3.79 -9.18
N GLU A 64 6.31 -3.25 -10.39
CA GLU A 64 5.44 -3.55 -11.52
C GLU A 64 5.94 -4.81 -12.23
N ILE A 65 5.14 -5.87 -12.21
CA ILE A 65 5.45 -7.17 -12.81
C ILE A 65 4.25 -7.56 -13.67
N GLU A 66 4.46 -7.66 -14.98
CA GLU A 66 3.42 -8.07 -15.95
C GLU A 66 2.12 -7.25 -15.84
N GLY A 67 2.23 -5.94 -15.54
CA GLY A 67 1.08 -5.04 -15.38
C GLY A 67 0.38 -5.12 -14.01
N VAL A 68 0.92 -5.89 -13.06
CA VAL A 68 0.48 -5.92 -11.66
C VAL A 68 1.52 -5.18 -10.81
N VAL A 69 1.08 -4.17 -10.06
CA VAL A 69 1.95 -3.48 -9.10
C VAL A 69 1.81 -4.14 -7.73
N LEU A 70 2.90 -4.67 -7.19
CA LEU A 70 2.96 -5.29 -5.87
C LEU A 70 3.74 -4.43 -4.90
N LYS A 71 3.24 -4.33 -3.66
CA LYS A 71 3.97 -3.66 -2.58
C LYS A 71 4.79 -4.67 -1.78
N ALA A 72 6.09 -4.40 -1.63
CA ALA A 72 7.02 -5.23 -0.86
C ALA A 72 7.92 -4.38 0.04
N GLN A 73 8.42 -4.96 1.13
CA GLN A 73 9.43 -4.33 1.97
C GLN A 73 10.82 -4.85 1.62
N ILE A 74 11.82 -3.98 1.52
CA ILE A 74 13.22 -4.39 1.35
C ILE A 74 13.72 -4.93 2.69
N ALA A 75 14.22 -6.18 2.73
CA ALA A 75 14.79 -6.77 3.92
C ALA A 75 15.93 -7.73 3.57
N SER A 76 16.81 -8.01 4.53
CA SER A 76 17.92 -8.97 4.34
C SER A 76 17.48 -10.43 4.26
N ALA A 77 16.23 -10.73 4.65
CA ALA A 77 15.64 -12.06 4.60
C ALA A 77 14.12 -11.97 4.45
N PRO A 78 13.45 -13.02 3.94
CA PRO A 78 12.00 -13.04 3.79
C PRO A 78 11.27 -12.91 5.14
N VAL A 79 10.17 -12.15 5.18
CA VAL A 79 9.41 -11.88 6.41
C VAL A 79 8.11 -12.69 6.44
N ALA A 80 7.64 -13.04 7.64
CA ALA A 80 6.48 -13.90 7.83
C ALA A 80 5.16 -13.35 7.24
N ARG A 81 4.86 -12.07 7.44
CA ARG A 81 3.50 -11.53 7.22
C ARG A 81 3.31 -10.72 5.95
N ILE A 82 4.39 -10.33 5.28
CA ILE A 82 4.36 -9.36 4.18
C ILE A 82 5.22 -9.85 3.03
N SER A 83 4.96 -9.33 1.82
CA SER A 83 5.86 -9.58 0.69
C SER A 83 7.19 -8.86 0.91
N THR A 84 8.29 -9.52 0.57
CA THR A 84 9.64 -9.03 0.89
C THR A 84 10.52 -9.07 -0.34
N LEU A 85 11.18 -7.96 -0.68
CA LEU A 85 12.26 -7.94 -1.66
C LEU A 85 13.58 -8.16 -0.92
N VAL A 86 14.28 -9.23 -1.25
CA VAL A 86 15.60 -9.56 -0.68
C VAL A 86 16.66 -9.28 -1.73
N PRO A 87 17.49 -8.24 -1.54
CA PRO A 87 18.61 -7.96 -2.43
C PRO A 87 19.72 -9.01 -2.30
N HIS A 88 20.38 -9.29 -3.40
CA HIS A 88 21.61 -10.05 -3.53
C HIS A 88 22.61 -9.24 -4.39
N GLU A 89 23.81 -9.77 -4.60
CA GLU A 89 24.88 -9.07 -5.33
C GLU A 89 24.41 -8.49 -6.68
N ASN A 90 23.86 -9.33 -7.56
CA ASN A 90 23.45 -8.93 -8.92
C ASN A 90 21.95 -9.08 -9.20
N THR A 91 21.18 -9.54 -8.22
CA THR A 91 19.75 -9.84 -8.38
C THR A 91 19.01 -9.52 -7.10
N SER A 92 17.70 -9.38 -7.17
CA SER A 92 16.85 -9.32 -6.00
C SER A 92 15.72 -10.33 -6.15
N THR A 93 15.38 -11.00 -5.07
CA THR A 93 14.32 -12.01 -5.07
C THR A 93 13.12 -11.48 -4.30
N LEU A 94 11.96 -11.43 -4.95
CA LEU A 94 10.70 -11.08 -4.32
C LEU A 94 10.09 -12.35 -3.72
N TYR A 95 9.82 -12.31 -2.41
CA TYR A 95 9.22 -13.39 -1.66
C TYR A 95 7.78 -13.11 -1.28
N ALA A 96 6.95 -14.14 -1.36
CA ALA A 96 5.64 -14.16 -0.72
C ALA A 96 5.80 -14.21 0.81
N PRO A 97 4.80 -13.74 1.59
CA PRO A 97 4.81 -13.89 3.04
C PRO A 97 5.05 -15.35 3.47
N LEU A 98 6.10 -15.61 4.28
CA LEU A 98 6.45 -16.99 4.67
C LEU A 98 5.32 -17.69 5.43
N ALA A 99 4.48 -16.96 6.17
CA ALA A 99 3.35 -17.53 6.88
C ALA A 99 2.37 -18.24 5.93
N ILE A 100 2.23 -17.80 4.67
CA ILE A 100 1.38 -18.48 3.68
C ILE A 100 1.90 -19.89 3.41
N LYS A 101 3.23 -20.08 3.41
CA LYS A 101 3.85 -21.39 3.25
C LYS A 101 3.56 -22.33 4.42
N GLU A 102 3.47 -21.77 5.61
CA GLU A 102 3.27 -22.50 6.85
C GLU A 102 1.78 -22.72 7.18
N GLY A 103 0.86 -22.38 6.26
CA GLY A 103 -0.58 -22.45 6.47
C GLY A 103 -1.15 -21.33 7.36
N GLY A 104 -0.33 -20.32 7.67
CA GLY A 104 -0.70 -19.11 8.39
C GLY A 104 -1.17 -17.99 7.47
N THR A 105 -1.45 -16.82 8.07
CA THR A 105 -1.97 -15.65 7.35
C THR A 105 -0.84 -14.68 6.97
N GLY A 106 -0.73 -14.37 5.68
CA GLY A 106 0.14 -13.32 5.13
C GLY A 106 -0.62 -12.33 4.26
N ILE A 107 0.00 -11.18 3.99
CA ILE A 107 -0.57 -10.10 3.18
C ILE A 107 0.25 -9.94 1.91
N ILE A 108 -0.40 -10.14 0.77
CA ILE A 108 0.05 -9.67 -0.54
C ILE A 108 -0.83 -8.47 -0.88
N ALA A 109 -0.23 -7.29 -0.98
CA ALA A 109 -0.94 -6.04 -1.21
C ALA A 109 -0.70 -5.57 -2.64
N PRO A 110 -1.62 -5.84 -3.59
CA PRO A 110 -1.57 -5.17 -4.89
C PRO A 110 -1.77 -3.67 -4.67
N TYR A 111 -0.89 -2.88 -5.28
CA TYR A 111 -1.05 -1.43 -5.31
C TYR A 111 -2.00 -1.07 -6.44
N ARG A 112 -3.02 -0.30 -6.08
CA ARG A 112 -3.85 0.43 -7.03
C ARG A 112 -3.69 1.89 -6.70
N GLU A 113 -3.35 2.70 -7.70
CA GLU A 113 -3.36 4.15 -7.55
C GLU A 113 -4.74 4.55 -7.02
N PRO A 114 -4.81 5.35 -5.94
CA PRO A 114 -6.09 5.72 -5.35
C PRO A 114 -6.93 6.43 -6.40
N SER A 115 -8.02 5.79 -6.84
CA SER A 115 -8.99 6.38 -7.73
C SER A 115 -9.85 7.38 -6.94
N GLY A 116 -9.35 8.61 -6.80
CA GLY A 116 -10.03 9.72 -6.13
C GLY A 116 -9.08 10.86 -5.76
N PRO A 117 -9.57 12.10 -5.56
CA PRO A 117 -8.72 13.20 -5.13
C PRO A 117 -8.06 12.87 -3.77
N SER A 118 -6.73 12.95 -3.73
CA SER A 118 -5.93 12.75 -2.51
C SER A 118 -6.24 13.88 -1.52
N SER A 119 -7.14 13.64 -0.57
CA SER A 119 -7.42 14.58 0.50
C SER A 119 -6.37 14.45 1.60
N SER A 120 -5.15 14.94 1.35
CA SER A 120 -4.20 15.21 2.42
C SER A 120 -4.62 16.50 3.13
N VAL A 121 -5.27 16.38 4.28
CA VAL A 121 -5.54 17.54 5.15
C VAL A 121 -4.26 17.83 5.94
N HIS A 122 -3.52 18.84 5.51
CA HIS A 122 -2.40 19.40 6.29
C HIS A 122 -2.97 20.24 7.45
N PHE A 123 -2.78 19.80 8.69
CA PHE A 123 -2.94 20.67 9.86
C PHE A 123 -1.60 21.36 10.13
N SER A 124 -1.46 22.62 9.75
CA SER A 124 -0.42 23.51 10.27
C SER A 124 -1.02 24.38 11.36
N GLY A 125 -0.62 24.19 12.61
CA GLY A 125 -0.92 25.09 13.72
C GLY A 125 0.38 25.58 14.35
N SER A 126 0.51 26.89 14.56
CA SER A 126 1.59 27.47 15.35
C SER A 126 1.25 27.37 16.83
N PHE A 127 2.14 26.77 17.62
CA PHE A 127 2.05 26.76 19.09
C PHE A 127 2.93 27.87 19.66
N VAL A 128 2.34 28.79 20.42
CA VAL A 128 3.08 29.78 21.22
C VAL A 128 2.96 29.33 22.67
N PHE A 129 4.09 29.00 23.29
CA PHE A 129 4.17 28.77 24.73
C PHE A 129 4.45 30.12 25.40
N THR A 130 3.57 30.55 26.30
CA THR A 130 3.86 31.66 27.21
C THR A 130 4.23 31.07 28.57
N LEU A 131 5.37 31.51 29.12
CA LEU A 131 5.85 31.20 30.47
C LEU A 131 5.03 31.93 31.54
#